data_AF-A0A6G7Y7L4-F1
#
_entry.id   AF-A0A6G7Y7L4-F1
#
_cell.length_a   1.000
_cell.length_b   1.000
_cell.length_c   1.000
_cell.angle_alpha   90.00
_cell.angle_beta   90.00
_cell.angle_gamma   90.00
#
_symmetry.space_group_name_H-M   'P 1'
#
loop_
_entity.id
_entity.type
_entity.pdbx_description
1 polymer ?
#
loop_
_entity_poly.entity_id
_entity_poly.type
_entity_poly.pdbx_seq_one_letter_code
_entity_poly.pdbx_strand_id
1 'polypeptide(L)'
;MQFYARPSWRLARQIAADAFVLLWCVAWWFAGRLTDGVIRAVAEPSRQAAGLAEDLRRQAADAANQAAGIPLVGDGLRQPLDGMAGTLGDLAASASGQVAAIEQTATVAGALAFVIPVAIILILWVPRRLAFARRAAEVRALVDTADGTDLLALRALATQPIDELRSIGADPVAAWRAGDPHAMAALAELELVRAGVRRRRRPRAAVTRPV
;
A
#
# COMPACT_ATOMS: atom_id res chain seq x y z
N MET A 1 -32.23 -19.05 13.11
CA MET A 1 -31.70 -17.88 12.39
C MET A 1 -31.75 -16.68 13.33
N GLN A 2 -30.60 -16.21 13.81
CA GLN A 2 -30.48 -14.96 14.55
C GLN A 2 -29.59 -14.05 13.71
N PHE A 3 -30.25 -13.17 12.96
CA PHE A 3 -29.65 -12.16 12.12
C PHE A 3 -29.04 -11.06 12.99
N TYR A 4 -27.74 -10.82 12.80
CA TYR A 4 -26.97 -9.67 13.28
C TYR A 4 -26.90 -9.42 14.80
N ALA A 5 -25.88 -10.01 15.43
CA ALA A 5 -25.24 -9.38 16.57
C ALA A 5 -24.71 -8.01 16.12
N ARG A 6 -25.11 -6.94 16.83
CA ARG A 6 -24.74 -5.55 16.55
C ARG A 6 -23.29 -5.46 16.04
N PRO A 7 -23.03 -4.91 14.84
CA PRO A 7 -21.66 -4.67 14.44
C PRO A 7 -21.12 -3.70 15.48
N SER A 8 -20.16 -4.17 16.28
CA SER A 8 -19.45 -3.27 17.18
C SER A 8 -18.94 -2.15 16.29
N TRP A 9 -19.23 -0.89 16.64
CA TRP A 9 -18.79 0.29 15.89
C TRP A 9 -17.28 0.22 15.52
N ARG A 10 -16.52 -0.51 16.34
CA ARG A 10 -15.11 -0.89 16.14
C ARG A 10 -14.87 -1.73 14.87
N LEU A 11 -15.68 -2.74 14.58
CA LEU A 11 -15.57 -3.58 13.37
C LEU A 11 -15.87 -2.77 12.10
N ALA A 12 -16.93 -1.96 12.13
CA ALA A 12 -17.28 -1.08 11.00
C ALA A 12 -16.14 -0.10 10.69
N ARG A 13 -15.56 0.53 11.73
CA ARG A 13 -14.40 1.42 11.58
C ARG A 13 -13.17 0.70 11.04
N GLN A 14 -12.94 -0.55 11.43
CA GLN A 14 -11.81 -1.34 10.92
C GLN A 14 -11.98 -1.67 9.43
N ILE A 15 -13.15 -2.15 9.02
CA ILE A 15 -13.46 -2.41 7.61
C ILE A 15 -13.36 -1.12 6.80
N ALA A 16 -13.91 -0.01 7.32
CA ALA A 16 -13.83 1.28 6.65
C ALA A 16 -12.38 1.78 6.53
N ALA A 17 -11.54 1.61 7.56
CA ALA A 17 -10.13 1.97 7.50
C ALA A 17 -9.36 1.11 6.50
N ASP A 18 -9.64 -0.19 6.46
CA ASP A 18 -9.02 -1.12 5.51
C ASP A 18 -9.41 -0.78 4.07
N ALA A 19 -10.70 -0.56 3.82
CA ALA A 19 -11.22 -0.13 2.54
C ALA A 19 -10.64 1.23 2.12
N PHE A 20 -10.50 2.17 3.06
CA PHE A 20 -9.87 3.45 2.81
C PHE A 20 -8.41 3.30 2.37
N VAL A 21 -7.61 2.48 3.08
CA VAL A 21 -6.20 2.25 2.69
C VAL A 21 -6.11 1.60 1.31
N LEU A 22 -6.98 0.64 1.01
CA LEU A 22 -7.02 0.02 -0.32
C LEU A 22 -7.39 1.03 -1.40
N LEU A 23 -8.45 1.81 -1.20
CA LEU A 23 -8.90 2.83 -2.14
C LEU A 23 -7.82 3.90 -2.34
N TRP A 24 -7.14 4.30 -1.28
CA TRP A 24 -6.00 5.21 -1.33
C TRP A 24 -4.87 4.67 -2.20
N CYS A 25 -4.48 3.39 -2.01
CA CYS A 25 -3.44 2.77 -2.82
C CYS A 25 -3.84 2.70 -4.29
N VAL A 26 -5.09 2.33 -4.59
CA VAL A 26 -5.62 2.28 -5.96
C VAL A 26 -5.63 3.67 -6.60
N ALA A 27 -6.11 4.68 -5.88
CA ALA A 27 -6.15 6.07 -6.36
C ALA A 27 -4.74 6.58 -6.71
N TRP A 28 -3.76 6.35 -5.84
CA TRP A 28 -2.38 6.77 -6.10
C TRP A 28 -1.67 5.93 -7.17
N TRP A 29 -2.07 4.68 -7.35
CA TRP A 29 -1.60 3.88 -8.49
C TRP A 29 -2.06 4.49 -9.81
N PHE A 30 -3.34 4.88 -9.91
CA PHE A 30 -3.86 5.61 -11.06
C PHE A 30 -3.17 6.96 -11.25
N ALA A 31 -2.94 7.71 -10.17
CA ALA A 31 -2.22 8.98 -10.22
C ALA A 31 -0.79 8.80 -10.78
N GLY A 32 -0.04 7.79 -10.29
CA GLY A 32 1.29 7.48 -10.80
C GLY A 32 1.30 7.08 -12.29
N ARG A 33 0.32 6.28 -12.72
CA ARG A 33 0.14 5.93 -14.15
C ARG A 33 -0.20 7.14 -15.01
N LEU A 34 -1.05 8.04 -14.50
CA LEU A 34 -1.41 9.27 -15.18
C LEU A 34 -0.18 10.18 -15.33
N THR A 35 0.60 10.36 -14.26
CA THR A 35 1.84 11.15 -14.30
C THR A 35 2.84 10.59 -15.32
N ASP A 36 3.10 9.29 -15.30
CA ASP A 36 3.98 8.63 -16.28
C ASP A 36 3.46 8.85 -17.72
N GLY A 37 2.17 8.66 -17.97
CA GLY A 37 1.56 8.85 -19.28
C GLY A 37 1.66 10.30 -19.78
N VAL A 38 1.36 11.28 -18.94
CA VAL A 38 1.45 12.71 -19.28
C VAL A 38 2.87 13.10 -19.63
N ILE A 39 3.87 12.64 -18.87
CA ILE A 39 5.28 12.97 -19.15
C ILE A 39 5.75 12.26 -20.44
N ARG A 40 5.37 10.99 -20.66
CA ARG A 40 5.72 10.27 -21.91
C ARG A 40 5.08 10.88 -23.16
N ALA A 41 3.94 11.54 -23.03
CA ALA A 41 3.32 12.28 -24.12
C ALA A 41 4.18 13.47 -24.58
N VAL A 42 4.98 14.05 -23.67
CA VAL A 42 5.93 15.13 -24.01
C VAL A 42 7.06 14.65 -24.93
N ALA A 43 7.38 13.34 -24.92
CA ALA A 43 8.40 12.78 -25.80
C ALA A 43 7.93 12.59 -27.26
N GLU A 44 6.62 12.71 -27.52
CA GLU A 44 6.05 12.40 -28.83
C GLU A 44 6.59 13.29 -29.98
N PRO A 45 6.68 14.62 -29.83
CA PRO A 45 7.30 15.47 -30.86
C PRO A 45 8.77 15.11 -31.11
N SER A 46 9.53 14.77 -30.07
CA SER A 46 10.93 14.36 -30.20
C SER A 46 11.07 13.01 -30.91
N ARG A 47 10.15 12.06 -30.68
CA ARG A 47 10.10 10.79 -31.42
C ARG A 47 9.85 11.02 -32.91
N GLN A 48 8.90 11.89 -33.24
CA GLN A 48 8.61 12.25 -34.62
C GLN A 48 9.79 12.94 -35.28
N ALA A 49 10.44 13.89 -34.59
CA ALA A 49 11.64 14.55 -35.08
C ALA A 49 12.80 13.57 -35.33
N ALA A 50 13.04 12.62 -34.43
CA ALA A 50 14.06 11.59 -34.60
C ALA A 50 13.79 10.71 -35.83
N GLY A 51 12.54 10.28 -36.00
CA GLY A 51 12.11 9.49 -37.17
C GLY A 51 12.28 10.24 -38.49
N LEU A 52 11.86 11.51 -38.54
CA LEU A 52 12.04 12.36 -39.72
C LEU A 52 13.51 12.60 -40.06
N ALA A 53 14.35 12.88 -39.06
CA ALA A 53 15.78 13.05 -39.26
C ALA A 53 16.43 11.77 -39.80
N GLU A 54 16.04 10.61 -39.29
CA GLU A 54 16.54 9.31 -39.75
C GLU A 54 16.07 8.95 -41.17
N ASP A 55 14.84 9.31 -41.54
CA ASP A 55 14.34 9.15 -42.91
C ASP A 55 15.10 10.06 -43.89
N LEU A 56 15.28 11.33 -43.54
CA LEU A 56 16.04 12.27 -44.35
C LEU A 56 17.51 11.86 -44.46
N ARG A 57 18.10 11.32 -43.39
CA ARG A 57 19.45 10.77 -43.39
C ARG A 57 19.60 9.66 -44.43
N ARG A 58 18.65 8.72 -44.46
CA ARG A 58 18.64 7.62 -45.43
C ARG A 58 18.51 8.15 -46.86
N GLN A 59 17.59 9.08 -47.10
CA GLN A 59 17.43 9.71 -48.42
C GLN A 59 18.69 10.45 -48.89
N ALA A 60 19.35 11.20 -48.00
CA ALA A 60 20.60 11.89 -48.31
C ALA A 60 21.74 10.91 -48.63
N ALA A 61 21.88 9.82 -47.86
CA ALA A 61 22.87 8.78 -48.11
C ALA A 61 22.60 8.05 -49.44
N ASP A 62 21.34 7.75 -49.76
CA ASP A 62 20.96 7.14 -51.03
C ASP A 62 21.27 8.08 -52.22
N ALA A 63 20.97 9.37 -52.08
CA ALA A 63 21.32 10.38 -53.07
C ALA A 63 22.84 10.52 -53.24
N ALA A 64 23.62 10.47 -52.16
CA ALA A 64 25.08 10.49 -52.21
C ALA A 64 25.64 9.31 -53.01
N ASN A 65 25.08 8.12 -52.80
CA ASN A 65 25.47 6.91 -53.52
C ASN A 65 25.10 6.97 -55.01
N GLN A 66 23.95 7.55 -55.35
CA GLN A 66 23.57 7.77 -56.76
C GLN A 66 24.47 8.81 -57.44
N ALA A 67 24.77 9.91 -56.75
CA ALA A 67 25.64 10.98 -57.27
C ALA A 67 27.07 10.47 -57.55
N ALA A 68 27.57 9.54 -56.74
CA ALA A 68 28.89 8.91 -56.94
C ALA A 68 29.01 8.17 -58.28
N GLY A 69 27.89 7.78 -58.91
CA GLY A 69 27.87 7.11 -60.21
C GLY A 69 28.09 8.03 -61.43
N ILE A 70 28.14 9.36 -61.24
CA ILE A 70 28.26 10.32 -62.34
C ILE A 70 29.75 10.54 -62.71
N PRO A 71 30.19 10.23 -63.95
CA PRO A 71 31.57 10.45 -64.37
C PRO A 71 31.96 11.94 -64.29
N LEU A 72 33.23 12.23 -63.95
CA LEU A 72 33.83 13.57 -63.84
C LEU A 72 33.38 14.47 -62.68
N VAL A 73 32.16 14.33 -62.14
CA VAL A 73 31.63 15.23 -61.07
C VAL A 73 31.05 14.50 -59.85
N GLY A 74 30.99 13.17 -59.84
CA GLY A 74 30.33 12.40 -58.79
C GLY A 74 30.86 12.65 -57.37
N ASP A 75 32.18 12.73 -57.18
CA ASP A 75 32.78 12.96 -55.87
C ASP A 75 32.44 14.35 -55.30
N GLY A 76 32.37 15.37 -56.16
CA GLY A 76 32.02 16.74 -55.77
C GLY A 76 30.56 16.90 -55.35
N LEU A 77 29.66 16.05 -55.87
CA LEU A 77 28.25 16.02 -55.49
C LEU A 77 27.99 15.10 -54.29
N ARG A 78 28.78 14.05 -54.11
CA ARG A 78 28.67 13.08 -53.00
C ARG A 78 29.00 13.73 -51.65
N GLN A 79 30.12 14.46 -51.56
CA GLN A 79 30.61 14.99 -50.29
C GLN A 79 29.59 15.84 -49.50
N PRO A 80 28.86 16.81 -50.08
CA PRO A 80 27.86 17.58 -49.34
C PRO A 80 26.67 16.72 -48.87
N LEU A 81 26.27 15.71 -49.66
CA LEU A 81 25.19 14.78 -49.30
C LEU A 81 25.59 13.85 -48.16
N ASP A 82 26.81 13.31 -48.18
CA ASP A 82 27.38 12.54 -47.06
C ASP A 82 27.47 13.40 -45.78
N GLY A 83 27.87 14.68 -45.89
CA GLY A 83 27.89 15.62 -44.78
C GLY A 83 26.49 15.91 -44.21
N MET A 84 25.49 16.10 -45.07
CA MET A 84 24.08 16.25 -44.67
C MET A 84 23.58 14.99 -43.97
N ALA A 85 23.87 13.80 -44.49
CA ALA A 85 23.52 12.54 -43.84
C ALA A 85 24.17 12.43 -42.45
N GLY A 86 25.44 12.81 -42.30
CA GLY A 86 26.09 12.86 -40.99
C GLY A 86 25.34 13.75 -39.99
N THR A 87 25.03 14.98 -40.41
CA THR A 87 24.34 15.98 -39.56
C THR A 87 22.93 15.53 -39.16
N LEU A 88 22.20 14.92 -40.10
CA LEU A 88 20.87 14.35 -39.84
C LEU A 88 20.94 13.15 -38.90
N GLY A 89 22.00 12.34 -38.97
CA GLY A 89 22.27 11.25 -38.03
C GLY A 89 22.53 11.77 -36.61
N ASP A 90 23.34 12.81 -36.47
CA ASP A 90 23.59 13.43 -35.17
C ASP A 90 22.31 14.03 -34.57
N LEU A 91 21.47 14.65 -35.40
CA LEU A 91 20.17 15.17 -34.99
C LEU A 91 19.22 14.06 -34.53
N ALA A 92 19.14 12.97 -35.29
CA ALA A 92 18.33 11.80 -34.92
C ALA A 92 18.79 11.20 -33.58
N ALA A 93 20.09 11.00 -33.41
CA ALA A 93 20.68 10.48 -32.18
C ALA A 93 20.40 11.37 -30.96
N SER A 94 20.55 12.69 -31.12
CA SER A 94 20.22 13.67 -30.07
C SER A 94 18.75 13.65 -29.68
N ALA A 95 17.85 13.60 -30.67
CA ALA A 95 16.41 13.52 -30.44
C ALA A 95 16.02 12.20 -29.74
N SER A 96 16.58 11.06 -30.16
CA SER A 96 16.38 9.77 -29.48
C SER A 96 16.90 9.79 -28.03
N GLY A 97 18.04 10.45 -27.78
CA GLY A 97 18.56 10.66 -26.42
C GLY A 97 17.59 11.43 -25.53
N GLN A 98 16.97 12.49 -26.05
CA GLN A 98 15.93 13.24 -25.33
C GLN A 98 14.70 12.40 -25.02
N VAL A 99 14.23 11.59 -25.98
CA VAL A 99 13.10 10.66 -25.77
C VAL A 99 13.42 9.72 -24.60
N ALA A 100 14.60 9.11 -24.59
CA ALA A 100 15.01 8.20 -23.52
C ALA A 100 15.05 8.90 -22.15
N ALA A 101 15.58 10.13 -22.09
CA ALA A 101 15.63 10.91 -20.85
C ALA A 101 14.22 11.27 -20.33
N ILE A 102 13.30 11.66 -21.22
CA ILE A 102 11.91 11.96 -20.87
C ILE A 102 11.21 10.71 -20.35
N GLU A 103 11.38 9.56 -21.02
CA GLU A 103 10.76 8.30 -20.61
C GLU A 103 11.30 7.78 -19.27
N GLN A 104 12.61 7.95 -19.02
CA GLN A 104 13.20 7.62 -17.73
C GLN A 104 12.64 8.53 -16.63
N THR A 105 12.54 9.83 -16.90
CA THR A 105 11.96 10.81 -15.97
C THR A 105 10.50 10.49 -15.68
N ALA A 106 9.71 10.14 -16.70
CA ALA A 106 8.32 9.73 -16.56
C ALA A 106 8.17 8.54 -15.62
N THR A 107 9.04 7.53 -15.79
CA THR A 107 9.04 6.32 -14.97
C THR A 107 9.34 6.64 -13.51
N VAL A 108 10.40 7.43 -13.25
CA VAL A 108 10.79 7.81 -11.89
C VAL A 108 9.73 8.69 -11.24
N ALA A 109 9.21 9.69 -11.95
CA ALA A 109 8.19 10.59 -11.44
C ALA A 109 6.88 9.84 -11.13
N GLY A 110 6.41 8.99 -12.04
CA GLY A 110 5.22 8.16 -11.83
C GLY A 110 5.39 7.18 -10.68
N ALA A 111 6.57 6.56 -10.54
CA ALA A 111 6.89 5.70 -9.42
C ALA A 111 6.89 6.45 -8.08
N LEU A 112 7.53 7.63 -8.01
CA LEU A 112 7.54 8.45 -6.80
C LEU A 112 6.16 8.96 -6.42
N ALA A 113 5.36 9.37 -7.41
CA ALA A 113 3.98 9.79 -7.22
C ALA A 113 3.10 8.68 -6.60
N PHE A 114 3.40 7.41 -6.87
CA PHE A 114 2.75 6.27 -6.21
C PHE A 114 3.38 5.93 -4.84
N VAL A 115 4.70 5.74 -4.79
CA VAL A 115 5.40 5.18 -3.63
C VAL A 115 5.34 6.10 -2.42
N ILE A 116 5.53 7.40 -2.59
CA ILE A 116 5.57 8.35 -1.46
C ILE A 116 4.25 8.33 -0.65
N PRO A 117 3.08 8.60 -1.25
CA PRO A 117 1.83 8.64 -0.50
C PRO A 117 1.39 7.25 0.03
N VAL A 118 1.73 6.17 -0.68
CA VAL A 118 1.47 4.81 -0.19
C VAL A 118 2.38 4.45 0.98
N ALA A 119 3.67 4.79 0.93
CA ALA A 119 4.57 4.57 2.04
C ALA A 119 4.13 5.35 3.29
N ILE A 120 3.71 6.61 3.14
CA ILE A 120 3.21 7.44 4.25
C ILE A 120 2.02 6.76 4.94
N ILE A 121 0.99 6.34 4.19
CA ILE A 121 -0.20 5.72 4.81
C ILE A 121 0.17 4.39 5.47
N LEU A 122 1.04 3.58 4.84
CA LEU A 122 1.49 2.31 5.41
C LEU A 122 2.30 2.52 6.69
N ILE A 123 3.23 3.46 6.72
CA ILE A 123 4.03 3.78 7.92
C ILE A 123 3.13 4.24 9.07
N LEU A 124 2.07 4.98 8.80
CA LEU A 124 1.14 5.44 9.83
C LEU A 124 0.15 4.36 10.31
N TRP A 125 -0.21 3.43 9.42
CA TRP A 125 -1.29 2.44 9.65
C TRP A 125 -0.78 1.08 10.11
N VAL A 126 0.27 0.55 9.49
CA VAL A 126 0.85 -0.78 9.78
C VAL A 126 1.25 -0.95 11.25
N PRO A 127 2.00 -0.03 11.91
CA PRO A 127 2.38 -0.21 13.31
C PRO A 127 1.18 -0.22 14.25
N ARG A 128 0.15 0.60 13.97
CA ARG A 128 -1.10 0.59 14.74
C ARG A 128 -1.81 -0.76 14.62
N ARG A 129 -1.85 -1.32 13.41
CA ARG A 129 -2.45 -2.63 13.17
C ARG A 129 -1.65 -3.78 13.81
N LEU A 130 -0.33 -3.76 13.68
CA LEU A 130 0.54 -4.76 14.33
C LEU A 130 0.43 -4.69 15.85
N ALA A 131 0.40 -3.49 16.43
CA ALA A 131 0.22 -3.35 17.88
C ALA A 131 -1.11 -3.94 18.34
N PHE A 132 -2.20 -3.72 17.61
CA PHE A 132 -3.49 -4.34 17.90
C PHE A 132 -3.44 -5.88 17.78
N ALA A 133 -2.84 -6.40 16.70
CA ALA A 133 -2.71 -7.84 16.49
C ALA A 133 -1.86 -8.52 17.57
N ARG A 134 -0.75 -7.90 17.98
CA ARG A 134 0.11 -8.38 19.08
C ARG A 134 -0.64 -8.41 20.40
N ARG A 135 -1.34 -7.33 20.76
CA ARG A 135 -2.16 -7.29 21.99
C ARG A 135 -3.25 -8.35 21.99
N ALA A 136 -3.89 -8.59 20.85
CA ALA A 136 -4.89 -9.64 20.72
C ALA A 136 -4.29 -11.05 20.87
N ALA A 137 -3.06 -11.26 20.37
CA ALA A 137 -2.34 -12.52 20.53
C ALA A 137 -1.92 -12.79 22.00
N GLU A 138 -1.39 -11.78 22.69
CA GLU A 138 -1.05 -11.86 24.12
C GLU A 138 -2.27 -12.19 24.98
N VAL A 139 -3.38 -11.48 24.76
CA VAL A 139 -4.64 -11.73 25.48
C VAL A 139 -5.19 -13.11 25.17
N ARG A 140 -5.06 -13.60 23.94
CA ARG A 140 -5.47 -14.96 23.58
C ARG A 140 -4.62 -16.02 24.27
N ALA A 141 -3.31 -15.81 24.40
CA ALA A 141 -2.43 -16.74 25.12
C ALA A 141 -2.79 -16.86 26.61
N LEU A 142 -3.26 -15.76 27.21
CA LEU A 142 -3.74 -15.74 28.61
C LEU A 142 -5.06 -16.50 28.80
N VAL A 143 -5.89 -16.70 27.78
CA VAL A 143 -7.17 -17.42 27.93
C VAL A 143 -6.97 -18.89 28.30
N ASP A 144 -5.85 -19.48 27.89
CA ASP A 144 -5.58 -20.91 28.05
C ASP A 144 -4.80 -21.24 29.35
N THR A 145 -4.41 -20.22 30.14
CA THR A 145 -3.70 -20.42 31.41
C THR A 145 -4.66 -20.58 32.60
N ALA A 146 -4.23 -21.29 33.65
CA ALA A 146 -5.04 -21.53 34.85
C ALA A 146 -5.48 -20.22 35.53
N ASP A 147 -4.56 -19.25 35.65
CA ASP A 147 -4.79 -17.94 36.28
C ASP A 147 -5.17 -16.84 35.28
N GLY A 148 -5.50 -17.23 34.05
CA GLY A 148 -5.77 -16.31 32.95
C GLY A 148 -6.93 -15.35 33.22
N THR A 149 -7.96 -15.84 33.90
CA THR A 149 -9.15 -15.02 34.25
C THR A 149 -8.77 -13.91 35.23
N ASP A 150 -7.90 -14.20 36.19
CA ASP A 150 -7.52 -13.28 37.26
C ASP A 150 -6.60 -12.18 36.74
N LEU A 151 -5.62 -12.56 35.90
CA LEU A 151 -4.74 -11.62 35.21
C LEU A 151 -5.50 -10.71 34.23
N LEU A 152 -6.48 -11.26 33.50
CA LEU A 152 -7.33 -10.45 32.61
C LEU A 152 -8.23 -9.50 33.40
N ALA A 153 -8.78 -9.93 34.54
CA ALA A 153 -9.56 -9.07 35.42
C ALA A 153 -8.73 -7.93 36.01
N LEU A 154 -7.49 -8.21 36.46
CA LEU A 154 -6.56 -7.18 36.93
C LEU A 154 -6.20 -6.19 35.81
N ARG A 155 -5.93 -6.69 34.60
CA ARG A 155 -5.60 -5.84 33.45
C ARG A 155 -6.78 -4.96 33.02
N ALA A 156 -8.00 -5.48 33.12
CA ALA A 156 -9.21 -4.69 32.90
C ALA A 156 -9.26 -3.51 33.86
N LEU A 157 -9.10 -3.74 35.17
CA LEU A 157 -9.07 -2.67 36.17
C LEU A 157 -7.99 -1.61 35.90
N ALA A 158 -6.82 -2.01 35.40
CA ALA A 158 -5.70 -1.11 35.16
C ALA A 158 -5.82 -0.27 33.88
N THR A 159 -6.57 -0.74 32.88
CA THR A 159 -6.48 -0.18 31.52
C THR A 159 -7.81 0.21 30.89
N GLN A 160 -8.93 -0.23 31.46
CA GLN A 160 -10.27 0.04 30.93
C GLN A 160 -10.77 1.43 31.37
N PRO A 161 -11.56 2.11 30.53
CA PRO A 161 -12.15 3.38 30.88
C PRO A 161 -13.15 3.22 32.03
N ILE A 162 -13.25 4.26 32.88
CA ILE A 162 -14.07 4.25 34.11
C ILE A 162 -15.54 3.94 33.82
N ASP A 163 -16.07 4.41 32.69
CA ASP A 163 -17.47 4.18 32.30
C ASP A 163 -17.76 2.69 32.02
N GLU A 164 -16.82 1.97 31.40
CA GLU A 164 -16.97 0.54 31.16
C GLU A 164 -16.83 -0.26 32.47
N LEU A 165 -15.97 0.16 33.40
CA LEU A 165 -15.85 -0.47 34.72
C LEU A 165 -17.10 -0.30 35.58
N ARG A 166 -17.73 0.89 35.56
CA ARG A 166 -18.99 1.16 36.29
C ARG A 166 -20.18 0.36 35.76
N SER A 167 -20.13 -0.11 34.51
CA SER A 167 -21.19 -0.95 33.95
C SER A 167 -21.26 -2.36 34.58
N ILE A 168 -20.20 -2.80 35.27
CA ILE A 168 -20.11 -4.10 35.93
C ILE A 168 -20.72 -4.06 37.34
N GLY A 169 -20.63 -2.93 38.03
CA GLY A 169 -21.18 -2.77 39.37
C GLY A 169 -20.87 -1.40 39.98
N ALA A 170 -21.48 -1.10 41.13
CA ALA A 170 -21.31 0.18 41.82
C ALA A 170 -19.86 0.37 42.35
N ASP A 171 -19.22 -0.70 42.82
CA ASP A 171 -17.80 -0.73 43.20
C ASP A 171 -17.11 -2.01 42.66
N PRO A 172 -16.62 -1.98 41.42
CA PRO A 172 -15.96 -3.13 40.80
C PRO A 172 -14.61 -3.47 41.46
N VAL A 173 -13.98 -2.54 42.18
CA VAL A 173 -12.69 -2.78 42.86
C VAL A 173 -12.92 -3.55 44.16
N ALA A 174 -13.95 -3.18 44.93
CA ALA A 174 -14.31 -3.93 46.13
C ALA A 174 -14.74 -5.36 45.79
N ALA A 175 -15.54 -5.54 44.74
CA ALA A 175 -15.97 -6.88 44.29
C ALA A 175 -14.79 -7.74 43.83
N TRP A 176 -13.81 -7.15 43.13
CA TRP A 176 -12.58 -7.84 42.76
C TRP A 176 -11.71 -8.20 43.97
N ARG A 177 -11.55 -7.29 44.95
CA ARG A 177 -10.79 -7.58 46.19
C ARG A 177 -11.45 -8.67 47.05
N ALA A 178 -12.78 -8.77 47.02
CA ALA A 178 -13.52 -9.82 47.70
C ALA A 178 -13.41 -11.19 47.00
N GLY A 179 -12.78 -11.26 45.82
CA GLY A 179 -12.64 -12.48 45.04
C GLY A 179 -13.95 -12.96 44.43
N ASP A 180 -14.91 -12.07 44.18
CA ASP A 180 -16.20 -12.46 43.59
C ASP A 180 -16.00 -13.06 42.19
N PRO A 181 -16.30 -14.36 41.99
CA PRO A 181 -16.10 -15.03 40.70
C PRO A 181 -16.90 -14.38 39.57
N HIS A 182 -18.04 -13.76 39.87
CA HIS A 182 -18.86 -13.10 38.87
C HIS A 182 -18.25 -11.77 38.41
N ALA A 183 -17.80 -10.93 39.34
CA ALA A 183 -17.09 -9.70 39.02
C ALA A 183 -15.78 -9.96 38.25
N MET A 184 -15.01 -10.97 38.66
CA MET A 184 -13.77 -11.35 37.97
C MET A 184 -14.04 -11.84 36.53
N ALA A 185 -15.05 -12.68 36.33
CA ALA A 185 -15.43 -13.14 35.00
C ALA A 185 -15.93 -11.99 34.09
N ALA A 186 -16.67 -11.03 34.63
CA ALA A 186 -17.16 -9.86 33.90
C ALA A 186 -16.01 -8.91 33.50
N LEU A 187 -15.08 -8.64 34.41
CA LEU A 187 -13.87 -7.86 34.15
C LEU A 187 -12.99 -8.52 33.08
N ALA A 188 -12.78 -9.83 33.17
CA ALA A 188 -12.03 -10.58 32.17
C ALA A 188 -12.71 -10.54 30.78
N GLU A 189 -14.05 -10.65 30.72
CA GLU A 189 -14.79 -10.55 29.46
C GLU A 189 -14.68 -9.14 28.84
N LEU A 190 -14.66 -8.08 29.66
CA LEU A 190 -14.45 -6.71 29.21
C LEU A 190 -13.10 -6.54 28.49
N GLU A 191 -12.04 -7.15 29.04
CA GLU A 191 -10.71 -7.14 28.43
C GLU A 191 -10.63 -7.98 27.15
N LEU A 192 -11.32 -9.12 27.12
CA LEU A 192 -11.44 -9.97 25.92
C LEU A 192 -12.16 -9.24 24.78
N VAL A 193 -13.28 -8.58 25.09
CA VAL A 193 -14.03 -7.76 24.13
C VAL A 193 -13.19 -6.60 23.60
N ARG A 194 -12.40 -5.95 24.46
CA ARG A 194 -11.47 -4.89 24.04
C ARG A 194 -10.37 -5.39 23.11
N ALA A 195 -9.82 -6.57 23.40
CA ALA A 195 -8.81 -7.22 22.57
C ALA A 195 -9.40 -7.87 21.29
N GLY A 196 -10.73 -7.90 21.13
CA GLY A 196 -11.41 -8.56 20.02
C GLY A 196 -11.31 -10.09 20.07
N VAL A 197 -11.04 -10.67 21.24
CA VAL A 197 -10.95 -12.12 21.47
C VAL A 197 -12.28 -12.61 22.04
N ARG A 198 -12.86 -13.66 21.48
CA ARG A 198 -14.05 -14.31 22.06
C ARG A 198 -13.61 -15.44 22.99
N ARG A 199 -14.15 -15.48 24.21
CA ARG A 199 -13.97 -16.62 25.11
C ARG A 199 -14.62 -17.86 24.47
N ARG A 200 -13.83 -18.90 24.20
CA ARG A 200 -14.39 -20.21 23.84
C ARG A 200 -15.09 -20.73 25.11
N ARG A 201 -16.43 -20.80 25.11
CA ARG A 201 -17.18 -21.42 26.21
C ARG A 201 -16.66 -22.86 26.36
N ARG A 202 -15.90 -23.14 27.43
CA ARG A 202 -15.59 -24.53 27.80
C ARG A 202 -16.92 -25.25 28.01
N PRO A 203 -17.15 -26.43 27.40
CA PRO A 203 -18.33 -27.23 27.69
C PRO A 203 -18.34 -27.50 29.19
N ARG A 204 -19.45 -27.18 29.86
CA ARG A 204 -19.66 -27.48 31.26
C ARG A 204 -19.55 -28.99 31.41
N ALA A 205 -18.46 -29.49 31.99
CA ALA A 205 -18.33 -30.91 32.28
C ALA A 205 -19.55 -31.32 33.12
N ALA A 206 -20.31 -32.29 32.62
CA ALA A 206 -21.49 -32.80 33.29
C ALA A 206 -21.05 -33.30 34.66
N VAL A 207 -21.58 -32.69 35.71
CA VAL A 207 -21.40 -33.15 37.09
C VAL A 207 -22.08 -34.49 37.21
N THR A 208 -21.34 -35.58 37.05
CA THR A 208 -21.77 -36.92 37.48
C THR A 208 -21.79 -36.91 39.00
N ARG A 209 -22.99 -36.83 39.58
CA ARG A 209 -23.22 -37.12 41.01
C ARG A 209 -22.95 -38.61 41.25
N PRO A 210 -22.16 -39.00 42.27
CA PRO A 210 -22.13 -40.38 42.71
C PRO A 210 -23.43 -40.70 43.47
N VAL A 211 -23.98 -41.89 43.21
CA VAL A 211 -25.11 -42.52 43.92
C VAL A 211 -24.56 -43.25 45.14
#